data_AF-A0A8T3KZC3-F1
#
_entry.id   AF-A0A8T3KZC3-F1
#
_cell.length_a   1.000
_cell.length_b   1.000
_cell.length_c   1.000
_cell.angle_alpha   90.00
_cell.angle_beta   90.00
_cell.angle_gamma   90.00
#
_symmetry.space_group_name_H-M   'P 1'
#
loop_
_entity.id
_entity.type
_entity.pdbx_description
1 polymer ?
#
loop_
_entity_poly.entity_id
_entity_poly.type
_entity_poly.pdbx_seq_one_letter_code
_entity_poly.pdbx_strand_id
1 'polypeptide(L)'
;MSFETHFLNQAESGQWAKLKLIFQWYSNNNQWESIKPAKDEAIDFLDAIAAEIESDNGYYLYTFMPSLKQQRSLAINHIKTWISIKPKLFFPTADINVYRIAVQLAIRVFWPDTLNQGEFGFCGPTTVLFDFDKRYPLRYAKCGIQLVETGTGRIELNDGGLGFDISLDRTEAGDWKTKGLPEVDFIILRAIRQKAKALVPGSQSGGMDFKFDSDPSHATTPKQIALLLDKAGYSDVKDDTIGWPGKAGQGTPSSFANKANLDRCIIYSRATITKPVIIMLVAVELADRALDPVAIDTSGRWDKANKLHELHWIVVEKLKYSGRNVTGRMVTWTESKDFTFDKPTFLKLYHGFVYARS
;
A
#
# COMPACT_ATOMS: atom_id res chain seq x y z
N MET A 1 11.25 4.04 17.13
CA MET A 1 12.04 2.81 16.88
C MET A 1 11.47 2.15 15.65
N SER A 2 12.26 1.93 14.60
CA SER A 2 11.77 1.27 13.36
C SER A 2 11.56 -0.22 13.59
N PHE A 3 10.82 -0.88 12.68
CA PHE A 3 10.61 -2.34 12.69
C PHE A 3 11.92 -3.08 12.76
N GLU A 4 12.82 -2.64 11.89
CA GLU A 4 14.16 -3.12 11.74
C GLU A 4 14.91 -3.01 13.07
N THR A 5 14.96 -1.82 13.70
CA THR A 5 15.68 -1.68 14.97
C THR A 5 15.12 -2.61 16.04
N HIS A 6 13.79 -2.76 16.14
CA HIS A 6 13.18 -3.66 17.12
C HIS A 6 13.56 -5.13 16.87
N PHE A 7 13.39 -5.61 15.63
CA PHE A 7 13.70 -6.99 15.27
C PHE A 7 15.18 -7.29 15.32
N LEU A 8 16.05 -6.38 14.89
CA LEU A 8 17.49 -6.57 14.98
C LEU A 8 17.97 -6.67 16.42
N ASN A 9 17.38 -5.90 17.34
CA ASN A 9 17.67 -5.99 18.77
C ASN A 9 17.20 -7.33 19.37
N GLN A 10 16.00 -7.81 19.01
CA GLN A 10 15.53 -9.15 19.39
C GLN A 10 16.37 -10.26 18.73
N ALA A 11 16.91 -9.98 17.54
CA ALA A 11 17.74 -10.91 16.80
C ALA A 11 19.09 -11.20 17.48
N GLU A 12 19.59 -10.22 18.22
CA GLU A 12 20.85 -10.26 18.96
C GLU A 12 20.78 -11.06 20.26
N SER A 13 19.57 -11.29 20.82
CA SER A 13 19.39 -12.07 22.06
C SER A 13 19.40 -13.60 21.85
N GLY A 14 19.98 -14.08 20.74
CA GLY A 14 20.38 -15.48 20.53
C GLY A 14 19.32 -16.44 19.98
N GLN A 15 18.02 -16.19 20.20
CA GLN A 15 16.94 -17.05 19.66
C GLN A 15 16.65 -16.83 18.15
N TRP A 16 17.27 -15.81 17.55
CA TRP A 16 16.77 -15.19 16.32
C TRP A 16 17.88 -14.85 15.31
N ALA A 17 19.09 -15.36 15.52
CA ALA A 17 20.25 -15.04 14.69
C ALA A 17 20.06 -15.37 13.19
N LYS A 18 19.31 -16.43 12.86
CA LYS A 18 18.95 -16.76 11.46
C LYS A 18 17.92 -15.78 10.87
N LEU A 19 17.00 -15.30 11.70
CA LEU A 19 15.96 -14.34 11.32
C LEU A 19 16.54 -12.92 11.17
N LYS A 20 17.64 -12.62 11.89
CA LYS A 20 18.46 -11.43 11.68
C LYS A 20 18.82 -11.24 10.22
N LEU A 21 19.24 -12.30 9.53
CA LEU A 21 19.61 -12.23 8.12
C LEU A 21 18.38 -11.89 7.27
N ILE A 22 17.26 -12.59 7.43
CA ILE A 22 16.04 -12.29 6.67
C ILE A 22 15.59 -10.82 6.89
N PHE A 23 15.76 -10.29 8.11
CA PHE A 23 15.40 -8.92 8.47
C PHE A 23 16.39 -7.84 8.01
N GLN A 24 17.70 -8.03 8.23
CA GLN A 24 18.74 -7.12 7.73
C GLN A 24 18.69 -6.99 6.20
N TRP A 25 18.24 -8.05 5.52
CA TRP A 25 18.06 -8.06 4.09
C TRP A 25 16.75 -7.41 3.64
N TYR A 26 15.66 -7.59 4.40
CA TYR A 26 14.42 -6.79 4.23
C TYR A 26 14.76 -5.29 4.26
N SER A 27 15.66 -4.87 5.15
CA SER A 27 15.92 -3.46 5.38
C SER A 27 16.98 -2.81 4.50
N ASN A 28 17.98 -3.55 4.01
CA ASN A 28 19.16 -2.89 3.46
C ASN A 28 19.28 -2.81 1.93
N ASN A 29 18.62 -3.61 1.08
CA ASN A 29 19.02 -3.61 -0.36
C ASN A 29 17.98 -4.00 -1.44
N ASN A 30 16.69 -4.25 -1.15
CA ASN A 30 15.71 -4.69 -2.16
C ASN A 30 16.12 -5.93 -3.01
N GLN A 31 17.17 -6.66 -2.62
CA GLN A 31 17.69 -7.85 -3.32
C GLN A 31 16.88 -9.10 -2.94
N TRP A 32 15.56 -9.04 -3.11
CA TRP A 32 14.62 -10.10 -2.75
C TRP A 32 14.92 -11.42 -3.46
N GLU A 33 15.53 -11.38 -4.64
CA GLU A 33 15.91 -12.51 -5.48
C GLU A 33 17.00 -13.40 -4.89
N SER A 34 17.86 -12.85 -4.04
CA SER A 34 18.94 -13.60 -3.40
C SER A 34 18.42 -14.48 -2.26
N ILE A 35 17.26 -14.16 -1.68
CA ILE A 35 16.73 -14.80 -0.48
C ILE A 35 15.93 -16.06 -0.86
N LYS A 36 16.50 -17.26 -0.76
CA LYS A 36 15.78 -18.51 -1.08
C LYS A 36 15.57 -19.34 0.19
N PRO A 37 14.64 -18.94 1.08
CA PRO A 37 14.47 -19.63 2.35
C PRO A 37 14.01 -21.06 2.08
N ALA A 38 14.59 -21.99 2.83
CA ALA A 38 14.07 -23.35 2.90
C ALA A 38 12.72 -23.36 3.65
N LYS A 39 11.97 -24.46 3.51
CA LYS A 39 10.69 -24.65 4.20
C LYS A 39 10.82 -24.41 5.71
N ASP A 40 11.81 -25.05 6.34
CA ASP A 40 11.98 -25.00 7.79
C ASP A 40 12.38 -23.59 8.25
N GLU A 41 13.18 -22.86 7.46
CA GLU A 41 13.54 -21.47 7.74
C GLU A 41 12.33 -20.52 7.66
N ALA A 42 11.44 -20.75 6.69
CA ALA A 42 10.20 -19.99 6.60
C ALA A 42 9.22 -20.33 7.72
N ILE A 43 9.16 -21.60 8.16
CA ILE A 43 8.38 -22.01 9.33
C ILE A 43 8.91 -21.36 10.61
N ASP A 44 10.22 -21.43 10.84
CA ASP A 44 10.88 -20.80 11.98
C ASP A 44 10.58 -19.30 12.00
N PHE A 45 10.62 -18.62 10.85
CA PHE A 45 10.25 -17.21 10.72
C PHE A 45 8.79 -16.93 11.09
N LEU A 46 7.86 -17.77 10.66
CA LEU A 46 6.44 -17.60 10.97
C LEU A 46 6.16 -17.82 12.45
N ASP A 47 6.81 -18.80 13.08
CA ASP A 47 6.68 -19.07 14.53
C ASP A 47 7.21 -17.92 15.37
N ALA A 48 8.30 -17.35 14.90
CA ALA A 48 8.84 -16.10 15.38
C ALA A 48 7.81 -14.95 15.35
N ILE A 49 7.28 -14.63 14.16
CA ILE A 49 6.28 -13.55 14.02
C ILE A 49 5.04 -13.84 14.89
N ALA A 50 4.59 -15.10 14.97
CA ALA A 50 3.48 -15.49 15.82
C ALA A 50 3.78 -15.23 17.31
N ALA A 51 4.96 -15.63 17.80
CA ALA A 51 5.38 -15.37 19.16
C ALA A 51 5.40 -13.87 19.49
N GLU A 52 5.83 -13.02 18.55
CA GLU A 52 5.84 -11.57 18.73
C GLU A 52 4.44 -10.96 18.72
N ILE A 53 3.51 -11.47 17.90
CA ILE A 53 2.10 -11.07 17.97
C ILE A 53 1.52 -11.38 19.35
N GLU A 54 1.90 -12.53 19.92
CA GLU A 54 1.40 -12.97 21.23
C GLU A 54 2.07 -12.28 22.42
N SER A 55 3.34 -11.84 22.30
CA SER A 55 4.21 -11.42 23.41
C SER A 55 3.79 -10.13 24.13
N ASP A 56 2.78 -9.39 23.64
CA ASP A 56 2.31 -8.09 24.15
C ASP A 56 3.41 -7.01 24.34
N ASN A 57 4.66 -7.29 23.92
CA ASN A 57 5.84 -6.56 24.36
C ASN A 57 6.27 -5.40 23.45
N GLY A 58 5.72 -5.25 22.23
CA GLY A 58 6.48 -4.53 21.20
C GLY A 58 5.81 -3.37 20.47
N TYR A 59 4.50 -3.40 20.21
CA TYR A 59 3.89 -2.41 19.31
C TYR A 59 2.54 -1.90 19.80
N TYR A 60 2.46 -0.58 20.00
CA TYR A 60 1.29 0.23 20.34
C TYR A 60 0.05 0.02 19.43
N LEU A 61 0.15 -0.80 18.38
CA LEU A 61 -0.95 -1.11 17.46
C LEU A 61 -1.91 -2.18 18.02
N TYR A 62 -1.49 -3.00 18.99
CA TYR A 62 -2.24 -4.22 19.36
C TYR A 62 -3.02 -4.11 20.67
N THR A 63 -2.58 -3.25 21.59
CA THR A 63 -3.22 -3.05 22.91
C THR A 63 -4.63 -2.48 22.84
N PHE A 64 -5.06 -1.94 21.69
CA PHE A 64 -6.35 -1.26 21.55
C PHE A 64 -7.36 -1.96 20.63
N MET A 65 -6.99 -3.07 19.98
CA MET A 65 -7.89 -3.82 19.09
C MET A 65 -7.67 -5.34 19.19
N PRO A 66 -8.24 -6.02 20.22
CA PRO A 66 -8.09 -7.47 20.41
C PRO A 66 -8.46 -8.31 19.17
N SER A 67 -9.47 -7.84 18.41
CA SER A 67 -9.86 -8.47 17.15
C SER A 67 -8.75 -8.43 16.10
N LEU A 68 -7.94 -7.37 16.05
CA LEU A 68 -6.84 -7.26 15.09
C LEU A 68 -5.67 -8.17 15.45
N LYS A 69 -5.34 -8.31 16.74
CA LYS A 69 -4.35 -9.31 17.22
C LYS A 69 -4.76 -10.71 16.75
N GLN A 70 -6.00 -11.10 17.05
CA GLN A 70 -6.55 -12.39 16.62
C GLN A 70 -6.50 -12.59 15.09
N GLN A 71 -6.87 -11.57 14.31
CA GLN A 71 -6.82 -11.65 12.83
C GLN A 71 -5.40 -11.87 12.32
N ARG A 72 -4.38 -11.24 12.92
CA ARG A 72 -2.97 -11.43 12.54
C ARG A 72 -2.48 -12.83 12.94
N SER A 73 -2.77 -13.30 14.15
CA SER A 73 -2.43 -14.67 14.57
C SER A 73 -3.06 -15.72 13.63
N LEU A 74 -4.34 -15.53 13.26
CA LEU A 74 -5.01 -16.40 12.29
C LEU A 74 -4.36 -16.32 10.90
N ALA A 75 -3.96 -15.13 10.45
CA ALA A 75 -3.28 -14.93 9.17
C ALA A 75 -1.93 -15.68 9.12
N ILE A 76 -1.10 -15.53 10.15
CA ILE A 76 0.20 -16.23 10.25
C ILE A 76 0.01 -17.74 10.29
N ASN A 77 -0.95 -18.25 11.07
CA ASN A 77 -1.29 -19.68 11.11
C ASN A 77 -1.77 -20.20 9.75
N HIS A 78 -2.54 -19.39 9.02
CA HIS A 78 -3.01 -19.73 7.69
C HIS A 78 -1.84 -19.84 6.69
N ILE A 79 -0.91 -18.88 6.71
CA ILE A 79 0.32 -18.91 5.89
C ILE A 79 1.18 -20.13 6.26
N LYS A 80 1.35 -20.42 7.55
CA LYS A 80 2.13 -21.57 8.02
C LYS A 80 1.53 -22.90 7.56
N THR A 81 0.21 -23.04 7.67
CA THR A 81 -0.50 -24.24 7.20
C THR A 81 -0.33 -24.41 5.70
N TRP A 82 -0.46 -23.33 4.93
CA TRP A 82 -0.29 -23.34 3.48
C TRP A 82 1.09 -23.87 3.04
N ILE A 83 2.18 -23.35 3.60
CA ILE A 83 3.53 -23.84 3.23
C ILE A 83 3.86 -25.22 3.80
N SER A 84 3.09 -25.70 4.79
CA SER A 84 3.28 -27.03 5.36
C SER A 84 2.79 -28.15 4.43
N ILE A 85 1.80 -27.88 3.58
CA ILE A 85 1.08 -28.86 2.74
C ILE A 85 1.52 -28.88 1.26
N LYS A 86 2.79 -28.57 0.96
CA LYS A 86 3.35 -28.49 -0.41
C LYS A 86 2.48 -27.62 -1.35
N PRO A 87 2.66 -26.30 -1.32
CA PRO A 87 1.81 -25.36 -2.04
C PRO A 87 1.89 -25.56 -3.56
N LYS A 88 0.78 -25.31 -4.25
CA LYS A 88 0.71 -25.30 -5.72
C LYS A 88 1.14 -23.93 -6.23
N LEU A 89 1.82 -23.91 -7.38
CA LEU A 89 2.23 -22.65 -8.03
C LEU A 89 1.52 -22.51 -9.37
N PHE A 90 0.76 -21.41 -9.54
CA PHE A 90 0.05 -21.11 -10.78
C PHE A 90 0.96 -20.59 -11.91
N PHE A 91 2.13 -20.06 -11.57
CA PHE A 91 3.06 -19.40 -12.48
C PHE A 91 4.26 -20.33 -12.80
N PRO A 92 4.13 -21.32 -13.70
CA PRO A 92 5.13 -22.37 -13.89
C PRO A 92 6.46 -21.87 -14.48
N THR A 93 6.46 -20.72 -15.16
CA THR A 93 7.64 -20.17 -15.84
C THR A 93 8.29 -19.02 -15.08
N ALA A 94 7.66 -18.55 -14.00
CA ALA A 94 8.20 -17.47 -13.18
C ALA A 94 9.15 -18.07 -12.13
N ASP A 95 10.32 -17.45 -11.91
CA ASP A 95 11.20 -17.82 -10.79
C ASP A 95 10.60 -17.26 -9.50
N ILE A 96 9.61 -17.99 -8.98
CA ILE A 96 8.87 -17.69 -7.75
C ILE A 96 9.22 -18.71 -6.68
N ASN A 97 9.49 -18.22 -5.48
CA ASN A 97 9.74 -19.05 -4.32
C ASN A 97 8.57 -18.93 -3.32
N VAL A 98 7.77 -19.99 -3.20
CA VAL A 98 6.61 -20.04 -2.29
C VAL A 98 6.95 -19.73 -0.82
N TYR A 99 8.15 -20.11 -0.35
CA TYR A 99 8.60 -19.82 1.00
C TYR A 99 9.00 -18.36 1.17
N ARG A 100 9.59 -17.74 0.13
CA ARG A 100 9.84 -16.30 0.10
C ARG A 100 8.53 -15.51 0.14
N ILE A 101 7.54 -15.93 -0.65
CA ILE A 101 6.20 -15.33 -0.63
C ILE A 101 5.59 -15.44 0.76
N ALA A 102 5.68 -16.60 1.42
CA ALA A 102 5.16 -16.79 2.77
C ALA A 102 5.79 -15.83 3.79
N VAL A 103 7.12 -15.68 3.75
CA VAL A 103 7.85 -14.71 4.58
C VAL A 103 7.39 -13.28 4.28
N GLN A 104 7.30 -12.90 3.01
CA GLN A 104 6.87 -11.56 2.62
C GLN A 104 5.43 -11.27 3.05
N LEU A 105 4.49 -12.21 2.86
CA LEU A 105 3.11 -12.10 3.35
C LEU A 105 3.09 -11.87 4.86
N ALA A 106 3.84 -12.68 5.62
CA ALA A 106 3.91 -12.57 7.08
C ALA A 106 4.43 -11.21 7.54
N ILE A 107 5.41 -10.65 6.83
CA ILE A 107 5.94 -9.31 7.13
C ILE A 107 4.86 -8.24 6.95
N ARG A 108 4.05 -8.29 5.87
CA ARG A 108 2.96 -7.31 5.65
C ARG A 108 1.83 -7.49 6.68
N VAL A 109 1.43 -8.76 6.90
CA VAL A 109 0.48 -9.15 7.96
C VAL A 109 0.92 -8.70 9.34
N PHE A 110 2.21 -8.60 9.63
CA PHE A 110 2.72 -8.07 10.89
C PHE A 110 2.86 -6.54 10.84
N TRP A 111 3.27 -5.99 9.70
CA TRP A 111 3.57 -4.58 9.52
C TRP A 111 3.14 -4.10 8.13
N PRO A 112 1.91 -3.58 7.97
CA PRO A 112 1.36 -3.20 6.66
C PRO A 112 2.12 -2.05 5.99
N ASP A 113 2.73 -1.15 6.78
CA ASP A 113 3.54 -0.04 6.25
C ASP A 113 4.81 -0.53 5.48
N THR A 114 5.07 -1.85 5.43
CA THR A 114 6.18 -2.48 4.66
C THR A 114 5.83 -2.80 3.21
N LEU A 115 4.58 -2.59 2.80
CA LEU A 115 4.14 -2.83 1.43
C LEU A 115 4.93 -1.94 0.45
N ASN A 116 5.60 -2.55 -0.51
CA ASN A 116 6.54 -1.88 -1.41
C ASN A 116 6.04 -1.92 -2.85
N GLN A 117 5.89 -0.75 -3.46
CA GLN A 117 5.42 -0.61 -4.84
C GLN A 117 6.55 -0.35 -5.84
N GLY A 118 7.76 -0.11 -5.34
CA GLY A 118 8.93 0.28 -6.12
C GLY A 118 8.72 1.56 -6.90
N GLU A 119 9.43 1.71 -8.01
CA GLU A 119 9.36 2.89 -8.89
C GLU A 119 8.26 2.76 -9.97
N PHE A 120 7.27 1.89 -9.75
CA PHE A 120 6.24 1.58 -10.74
C PHE A 120 4.92 2.27 -10.42
N GLY A 121 4.05 2.40 -11.43
CA GLY A 121 2.70 2.99 -11.36
C GLY A 121 1.68 2.21 -10.51
N PHE A 122 2.09 1.76 -9.33
CA PHE A 122 1.32 1.02 -8.35
C PHE A 122 0.87 1.88 -7.16
N CYS A 123 1.15 3.19 -7.13
CA CYS A 123 0.71 4.12 -6.06
C CYS A 123 -0.78 4.01 -5.70
N GLY A 124 -1.65 3.88 -6.70
CA GLY A 124 -3.07 3.59 -6.47
C GLY A 124 -3.32 2.22 -5.83
N PRO A 125 -2.96 1.10 -6.48
CA PRO A 125 -3.05 -0.24 -5.90
C PRO A 125 -2.48 -0.36 -4.48
N THR A 126 -1.33 0.24 -4.21
CA THR A 126 -0.67 0.20 -2.90
C THR A 126 -1.50 0.88 -1.83
N THR A 127 -2.07 2.07 -2.10
CA THR A 127 -2.88 2.77 -1.10
C THR A 127 -4.17 2.02 -0.76
N VAL A 128 -4.80 1.35 -1.73
CA VAL A 128 -5.97 0.48 -1.50
C VAL A 128 -5.58 -0.78 -0.71
N LEU A 129 -4.48 -1.43 -1.11
CA LEU A 129 -4.00 -2.66 -0.49
C LEU A 129 -3.51 -2.45 0.94
N PHE A 130 -2.86 -1.32 1.21
CA PHE A 130 -2.39 -0.94 2.54
C PHE A 130 -3.54 -0.86 3.55
N ASP A 131 -4.62 -0.12 3.23
CA ASP A 131 -5.75 -0.01 4.15
C ASP A 131 -6.49 -1.35 4.32
N PHE A 132 -6.54 -2.16 3.26
CA PHE A 132 -7.09 -3.51 3.31
C PHE A 132 -6.31 -4.45 4.25
N ASP A 133 -4.99 -4.57 4.09
CA ASP A 133 -4.13 -5.39 4.97
C ASP A 133 -4.17 -4.90 6.42
N LYS A 134 -4.11 -3.58 6.62
CA LYS A 134 -4.17 -2.98 7.95
C LYS A 134 -5.43 -3.36 8.73
N ARG A 135 -6.57 -3.47 8.06
CA ARG A 135 -7.87 -3.79 8.67
C ARG A 135 -8.19 -5.28 8.67
N TYR A 136 -7.80 -6.00 7.63
CA TYR A 136 -8.22 -7.38 7.35
C TYR A 136 -7.02 -8.29 7.00
N PRO A 137 -6.02 -8.44 7.90
CA PRO A 137 -4.76 -9.12 7.57
C PRO A 137 -4.95 -10.60 7.21
N LEU A 138 -5.93 -11.29 7.80
CA LEU A 138 -6.26 -12.67 7.39
C LEU A 138 -6.77 -12.75 5.96
N ARG A 139 -7.60 -11.79 5.54
CA ARG A 139 -8.12 -11.75 4.17
C ARG A 139 -7.06 -11.33 3.18
N TYR A 140 -6.16 -10.42 3.57
CA TYR A 140 -4.96 -10.12 2.80
C TYR A 140 -4.11 -11.37 2.56
N ALA A 141 -3.79 -12.13 3.61
CA ALA A 141 -3.04 -13.37 3.50
C ALA A 141 -3.74 -14.40 2.58
N LYS A 142 -5.05 -14.61 2.75
CA LYS A 142 -5.86 -15.47 1.88
C LYS A 142 -5.81 -15.03 0.42
N CYS A 143 -5.98 -13.73 0.15
CA CYS A 143 -5.93 -13.19 -1.20
C CYS A 143 -4.57 -13.43 -1.87
N GLY A 144 -3.47 -13.19 -1.15
CA GLY A 144 -2.12 -13.43 -1.66
C GLY A 144 -1.86 -14.91 -1.95
N ILE A 145 -2.25 -15.81 -1.04
CA ILE A 145 -2.14 -17.25 -1.23
C ILE A 145 -2.95 -17.71 -2.45
N GLN A 146 -4.22 -17.30 -2.56
CA GLN A 146 -5.08 -17.68 -3.67
C GLN A 146 -4.51 -17.22 -5.03
N LEU A 147 -3.98 -15.99 -5.10
CA LEU A 147 -3.32 -15.48 -6.30
C LEU A 147 -2.14 -16.36 -6.73
N VAL A 148 -1.33 -16.82 -5.78
CA VAL A 148 -0.15 -17.65 -6.04
C VAL A 148 -0.54 -19.06 -6.47
N GLU A 149 -1.58 -19.63 -5.87
CA GLU A 149 -2.03 -20.99 -6.16
C GLU A 149 -2.89 -21.11 -7.42
N THR A 150 -3.66 -20.07 -7.74
CA THR A 150 -4.71 -20.13 -8.76
C THR A 150 -4.67 -19.02 -9.80
N GLY A 151 -3.83 -18.00 -9.61
CA GLY A 151 -3.81 -16.80 -10.45
C GLY A 151 -4.96 -15.84 -10.16
N THR A 152 -5.84 -16.14 -9.21
CA THR A 152 -6.98 -15.29 -8.82
C THR A 152 -7.03 -15.14 -7.31
N GLY A 153 -7.38 -13.96 -6.82
CA GLY A 153 -7.64 -13.68 -5.41
C GLY A 153 -8.79 -12.71 -5.27
N ARG A 154 -9.23 -12.46 -4.03
CA ARG A 154 -10.40 -11.62 -3.76
C ARG A 154 -10.11 -10.57 -2.70
N ILE A 155 -10.50 -9.33 -3.00
CA ILE A 155 -10.48 -8.20 -2.07
C ILE A 155 -11.91 -7.96 -1.58
N GLU A 156 -12.15 -8.13 -0.27
CA GLU A 156 -13.47 -7.97 0.35
C GLU A 156 -13.41 -7.54 1.83
N LEU A 157 -14.19 -6.52 2.21
CA LEU A 157 -14.25 -6.03 3.59
C LEU A 157 -15.23 -6.77 4.49
N ASN A 158 -16.18 -7.53 3.94
CA ASN A 158 -17.15 -8.29 4.72
C ASN A 158 -17.35 -9.69 4.11
N ASP A 159 -17.53 -10.69 4.96
CA ASP A 159 -17.78 -12.06 4.49
C ASP A 159 -19.14 -12.10 3.78
N GLY A 160 -19.15 -12.33 2.45
CA GLY A 160 -20.35 -12.80 1.74
C GLY A 160 -21.26 -11.77 1.06
N GLY A 161 -20.82 -10.55 0.73
CA GLY A 161 -21.70 -9.60 0.00
C GLY A 161 -21.04 -8.71 -1.03
N LEU A 162 -19.96 -8.02 -0.66
CA LEU A 162 -19.29 -7.04 -1.52
C LEU A 162 -17.79 -7.32 -1.52
N GLY A 163 -17.23 -7.42 -2.72
CA GLY A 163 -15.83 -7.71 -2.96
C GLY A 163 -15.60 -7.83 -4.46
N PHE A 164 -14.34 -7.80 -4.87
CA PHE A 164 -13.97 -8.01 -6.25
C PHE A 164 -12.81 -8.99 -6.39
N ASP A 165 -12.87 -9.76 -7.47
CA ASP A 165 -11.79 -10.65 -7.83
C ASP A 165 -10.72 -9.86 -8.59
N ILE A 166 -9.47 -10.16 -8.23
CA ILE A 166 -8.25 -9.76 -8.93
C ILE A 166 -7.63 -11.01 -9.53
N SER A 167 -7.07 -10.87 -10.72
CA SER A 167 -6.44 -11.97 -11.45
C SER A 167 -5.12 -11.54 -12.03
N LEU A 168 -4.24 -12.50 -12.27
CA LEU A 168 -2.98 -12.31 -12.97
C LEU A 168 -2.74 -13.50 -13.90
N ASP A 169 -2.41 -13.26 -15.17
CA ASP A 169 -2.14 -14.34 -16.10
C ASP A 169 -0.83 -15.07 -15.76
N ARG A 170 -0.73 -16.34 -16.20
CA ARG A 170 0.42 -17.22 -15.90
C ARG A 170 1.78 -16.65 -16.29
N THR A 171 1.81 -15.74 -17.27
CA THR A 171 3.02 -15.13 -17.82
C THR A 171 3.39 -13.81 -17.15
N GLU A 172 2.50 -13.22 -16.35
CA GLU A 172 2.65 -11.84 -15.88
C GLU A 172 3.28 -11.72 -14.49
N ALA A 173 3.62 -12.85 -13.85
CA ALA A 173 4.33 -12.85 -12.58
C ALA A 173 5.86 -12.85 -12.72
N GLY A 174 6.42 -12.98 -13.94
CA GLY A 174 7.85 -13.22 -14.16
C GLY A 174 8.77 -12.00 -14.00
N ASP A 175 8.25 -10.79 -14.17
CA ASP A 175 9.08 -9.58 -14.26
C ASP A 175 9.43 -8.94 -12.92
N TRP A 176 8.97 -9.50 -11.80
CA TRP A 176 9.13 -8.91 -10.47
C TRP A 176 10.59 -8.55 -10.12
N LYS A 177 11.57 -9.34 -10.59
CA LYS A 177 13.01 -9.13 -10.33
C LYS A 177 13.58 -7.91 -11.03
N THR A 178 13.27 -7.75 -12.31
CA THR A 178 13.75 -6.61 -13.09
C THR A 178 13.13 -5.31 -12.59
N LYS A 179 12.06 -5.43 -11.81
CA LYS A 179 11.38 -4.36 -11.11
C LYS A 179 11.93 -4.14 -9.68
N GLY A 180 12.84 -4.97 -9.17
CA GLY A 180 13.40 -4.79 -7.82
C GLY A 180 12.35 -4.83 -6.70
N LEU A 181 11.24 -5.55 -6.93
CA LEU A 181 10.11 -5.60 -6.01
C LEU A 181 10.12 -6.88 -5.17
N PRO A 182 9.50 -6.90 -3.99
CA PRO A 182 9.10 -8.14 -3.34
C PRO A 182 8.16 -8.93 -4.26
N GLU A 183 8.41 -10.24 -4.41
CA GLU A 183 7.59 -11.17 -5.21
C GLU A 183 6.08 -11.01 -4.95
N VAL A 184 5.67 -11.03 -3.69
CA VAL A 184 4.25 -10.98 -3.34
C VAL A 184 3.63 -9.61 -3.64
N ASP A 185 4.38 -8.53 -3.40
CA ASP A 185 3.90 -7.18 -3.63
C ASP A 185 3.69 -6.97 -5.14
N PHE A 186 4.64 -7.42 -5.97
CA PHE A 186 4.48 -7.37 -7.42
C PHE A 186 3.23 -8.13 -7.89
N ILE A 187 3.04 -9.38 -7.44
CA ILE A 187 1.91 -10.22 -7.86
C ILE A 187 0.58 -9.55 -7.50
N ILE A 188 0.41 -9.12 -6.25
CA ILE A 188 -0.86 -8.55 -5.78
C ILE A 188 -1.11 -7.17 -6.41
N LEU A 189 -0.11 -6.28 -6.41
CA LEU A 189 -0.26 -4.93 -6.95
C LEU A 189 -0.52 -4.95 -8.46
N ARG A 190 0.14 -5.86 -9.19
CA ARG A 190 -0.11 -6.06 -10.63
C ARG A 190 -1.54 -6.54 -10.88
N ALA A 191 -2.03 -7.51 -10.11
CA ALA A 191 -3.41 -8.01 -10.23
C ALA A 191 -4.46 -6.92 -9.92
N ILE A 192 -4.24 -6.11 -8.86
CA ILE A 192 -5.12 -4.97 -8.54
C ILE A 192 -5.07 -3.94 -9.66
N ARG A 193 -3.90 -3.65 -10.22
CA ARG A 193 -3.76 -2.70 -11.33
C ARG A 193 -4.51 -3.19 -12.57
N GLN A 194 -4.54 -4.49 -12.86
CA GLN A 194 -5.34 -5.05 -13.95
C GLN A 194 -6.83 -4.90 -13.72
N LYS A 195 -7.26 -5.14 -12.49
CA LYS A 195 -8.63 -4.87 -12.12
C LYS A 195 -8.97 -3.40 -12.30
N ALA A 196 -8.13 -2.48 -11.81
CA ALA A 196 -8.34 -1.04 -11.95
C ALA A 196 -8.51 -0.63 -13.41
N LYS A 197 -7.68 -1.16 -14.32
CA LYS A 197 -7.81 -0.96 -15.77
C LYS A 197 -9.17 -1.41 -16.29
N ALA A 198 -9.62 -2.61 -15.89
CA ALA A 198 -10.91 -3.17 -16.31
C ALA A 198 -12.13 -2.41 -15.75
N LEU A 199 -12.00 -1.72 -14.62
CA LEU A 199 -13.09 -0.96 -13.99
C LEU A 199 -13.50 0.30 -14.75
N VAL A 200 -12.61 0.84 -15.58
CA VAL A 200 -12.89 2.01 -16.42
C VAL A 200 -12.46 1.68 -17.85
N PRO A 201 -13.33 1.00 -18.64
CA PRO A 201 -13.03 0.64 -20.00
C PRO A 201 -13.02 1.88 -20.90
N GLY A 202 -11.95 2.05 -21.68
CA GLY A 202 -11.91 2.99 -22.79
C GLY A 202 -11.53 4.43 -22.43
N SER A 203 -10.70 4.99 -23.29
CA SER A 203 -10.38 6.41 -23.45
C SER A 203 -11.61 7.32 -23.26
N GLN A 204 -11.81 7.88 -22.09
CA GLN A 204 -12.54 9.14 -22.02
C GLN A 204 -11.52 10.25 -22.35
N SER A 205 -11.65 10.77 -23.57
CA SER A 205 -11.00 11.97 -24.13
C SER A 205 -9.47 11.93 -24.29
N GLY A 206 -8.96 11.32 -25.38
CA GLY A 206 -7.59 11.57 -25.87
C GLY A 206 -6.43 11.26 -24.90
N GLY A 207 -6.71 10.56 -23.79
CA GLY A 207 -5.72 10.21 -22.78
C GLY A 207 -4.81 9.07 -23.25
N MET A 208 -3.51 9.23 -23.02
CA MET A 208 -2.47 8.26 -23.37
C MET A 208 -2.86 6.83 -22.97
N ASP A 209 -2.64 5.88 -23.88
CA ASP A 209 -2.90 4.46 -23.66
C ASP A 209 -2.32 3.99 -22.31
N PHE A 210 -3.13 3.25 -21.57
CA PHE A 210 -2.77 2.57 -20.33
C PHE A 210 -1.78 1.44 -20.64
N LYS A 211 -0.51 1.81 -20.83
CA LYS A 211 0.61 0.88 -21.03
C LYS A 211 1.16 0.50 -19.67
N PHE A 212 0.85 -0.72 -19.24
CA PHE A 212 1.23 -1.26 -17.94
C PHE A 212 2.72 -1.09 -17.57
N ASP A 213 3.59 -1.06 -18.59
CA ASP A 213 5.04 -1.15 -18.45
C ASP A 213 5.79 0.07 -19.02
N SER A 214 5.11 1.21 -19.29
CA SER A 214 5.76 2.43 -19.78
C SER A 214 5.88 3.48 -18.68
N ASP A 215 7.04 4.12 -18.53
CA ASP A 215 7.32 5.20 -17.54
C ASP A 215 6.27 6.34 -17.43
N PRO A 216 5.54 6.77 -18.49
CA PRO A 216 4.60 7.90 -18.38
C PRO A 216 3.10 7.55 -18.14
N SER A 217 2.70 6.28 -18.00
CA SER A 217 1.27 5.85 -17.94
C SER A 217 0.68 5.69 -16.51
N HIS A 218 1.34 6.23 -15.49
CA HIS A 218 1.46 5.57 -14.18
C HIS A 218 0.34 5.76 -13.16
N ALA A 219 -0.49 6.80 -13.23
CA ALA A 219 -1.40 7.09 -12.13
C ALA A 219 -2.75 6.36 -12.26
N THR A 220 -3.14 5.64 -11.21
CA THR A 220 -4.53 5.13 -11.08
C THR A 220 -5.46 6.33 -11.00
N THR A 221 -6.52 6.37 -11.78
CA THR A 221 -7.39 7.55 -11.79
C THR A 221 -8.17 7.66 -10.48
N PRO A 222 -8.61 8.86 -10.08
CA PRO A 222 -9.45 9.03 -8.89
C PRO A 222 -10.72 8.17 -8.94
N LYS A 223 -11.34 8.09 -10.13
CA LYS A 223 -12.50 7.21 -10.38
C LYS A 223 -12.16 5.74 -10.16
N GLN A 224 -10.98 5.28 -10.58
CA GLN A 224 -10.54 3.90 -10.35
C GLN A 224 -10.33 3.63 -8.85
N ILE A 225 -9.70 4.54 -8.11
CA ILE A 225 -9.56 4.40 -6.65
C ILE A 225 -10.92 4.31 -5.98
N ALA A 226 -11.84 5.22 -6.30
CA ALA A 226 -13.20 5.21 -5.76
C ALA A 226 -13.93 3.90 -6.09
N LEU A 227 -13.87 3.42 -7.33
CA LEU A 227 -14.50 2.15 -7.72
C LEU A 227 -13.86 0.93 -7.06
N LEU A 228 -12.56 0.93 -6.82
CA LEU A 228 -11.88 -0.15 -6.07
C LEU A 228 -12.38 -0.19 -4.62
N LEU A 229 -12.47 0.98 -3.95
CA LEU A 229 -13.00 1.06 -2.58
C LEU A 229 -14.47 0.64 -2.53
N ASP A 230 -15.32 1.18 -3.41
CA ASP A 230 -16.74 0.81 -3.48
C ASP A 230 -16.92 -0.71 -3.67
N LYS A 231 -16.19 -1.29 -4.63
CA LYS A 231 -16.26 -2.74 -4.89
C LYS A 231 -15.65 -3.60 -3.80
N ALA A 232 -14.67 -3.11 -3.04
CA ALA A 232 -14.16 -3.84 -1.87
C ALA A 232 -15.22 -3.94 -0.76
N GLY A 233 -16.25 -3.09 -0.80
CA GLY A 233 -17.31 -3.02 0.20
C GLY A 233 -17.18 -1.84 1.16
N TYR A 234 -16.35 -0.84 0.84
CA TYR A 234 -16.38 0.42 1.59
C TYR A 234 -17.71 1.15 1.29
N SER A 235 -18.21 1.86 2.30
CA SER A 235 -19.40 2.73 2.22
C SER A 235 -19.01 4.22 2.12
N ASP A 236 -19.96 5.06 1.70
CA ASP A 236 -19.80 6.52 1.60
C ASP A 236 -18.55 6.95 0.79
N VAL A 237 -18.30 6.27 -0.33
CA VAL A 237 -17.13 6.54 -1.18
C VAL A 237 -17.31 7.87 -1.91
N LYS A 238 -16.35 8.79 -1.73
CA LYS A 238 -16.38 10.14 -2.32
C LYS A 238 -15.07 10.46 -3.03
N ASP A 239 -15.17 10.91 -4.27
CA ASP A 239 -14.04 11.44 -5.05
C ASP A 239 -14.09 12.98 -5.06
N ASP A 240 -13.36 13.57 -4.12
CA ASP A 240 -13.14 15.01 -3.98
C ASP A 240 -11.81 15.44 -4.64
N THR A 241 -11.26 14.69 -5.60
CA THR A 241 -10.07 15.12 -6.34
C THR A 241 -10.34 16.28 -7.29
N ILE A 242 -9.31 17.09 -7.50
CA ILE A 242 -9.33 18.32 -8.31
C ILE A 242 -8.17 18.31 -9.30
N GLY A 243 -8.36 18.93 -10.47
CA GLY A 243 -7.29 19.09 -11.47
C GLY A 243 -6.87 17.82 -12.21
N TRP A 244 -7.65 16.73 -12.17
CA TRP A 244 -7.36 15.50 -12.91
C TRP A 244 -7.79 15.59 -14.40
N PRO A 245 -6.92 15.31 -15.38
CA PRO A 245 -7.28 15.24 -16.80
C PRO A 245 -8.37 14.18 -17.05
N GLY A 246 -9.57 14.61 -17.45
CA GLY A 246 -10.74 13.74 -17.69
C GLY A 246 -11.91 13.93 -16.73
N LYS A 247 -11.77 14.73 -15.66
CA LYS A 247 -12.93 15.31 -14.95
C LYS A 247 -13.40 16.53 -15.76
N ALA A 248 -14.53 16.40 -16.46
CA ALA A 248 -15.10 17.51 -17.24
C ALA A 248 -15.33 18.74 -16.34
N GLY A 249 -14.76 19.89 -16.70
CA GLY A 249 -15.25 21.19 -16.23
C GLY A 249 -14.56 21.85 -15.03
N GLN A 250 -13.35 21.46 -14.61
CA GLN A 250 -12.60 22.29 -13.65
C GLN A 250 -11.23 22.67 -14.22
N GLY A 251 -11.11 23.94 -14.64
CA GLY A 251 -9.82 24.56 -14.93
C GLY A 251 -8.88 24.52 -13.73
N THR A 252 -7.66 25.04 -13.90
CA THR A 252 -6.62 25.07 -12.86
C THR A 252 -7.22 25.48 -11.50
N PRO A 253 -7.20 24.60 -10.50
CA PRO A 253 -7.86 24.85 -9.22
C PRO A 253 -7.38 26.17 -8.60
N SER A 254 -8.32 27.01 -8.14
CA SER A 254 -7.95 28.22 -7.41
C SER A 254 -7.50 27.87 -5.98
N SER A 255 -6.63 28.68 -5.39
CA SER A 255 -6.16 28.48 -4.00
C SER A 255 -7.31 28.40 -2.98
N PHE A 256 -8.43 29.07 -3.27
CA PHE A 256 -9.65 29.00 -2.47
C PHE A 256 -10.37 27.65 -2.56
N ALA A 257 -10.52 27.10 -3.77
CA ALA A 257 -11.12 25.78 -3.97
C ALA A 257 -10.30 24.67 -3.28
N ASN A 258 -8.97 24.75 -3.36
CA ASN A 258 -8.06 23.81 -2.68
C ASN A 258 -8.21 23.89 -1.16
N LYS A 259 -8.37 25.10 -0.61
CA LYS A 259 -8.59 25.29 0.82
C LYS A 259 -9.90 24.65 1.28
N ALA A 260 -11.01 24.92 0.61
CA ALA A 260 -12.31 24.36 0.97
C ALA A 260 -12.32 22.82 0.85
N ASN A 261 -11.61 22.29 -0.16
CA ASN A 261 -11.41 20.86 -0.34
C ASN A 261 -10.60 20.23 0.82
N LEU A 262 -9.48 20.85 1.22
CA LEU A 262 -8.68 20.41 2.36
C LEU A 262 -9.44 20.51 3.70
N ASP A 263 -10.23 21.57 3.89
CA ASP A 263 -11.09 21.74 5.07
C ASP A 263 -12.07 20.54 5.17
N ARG A 264 -12.69 20.11 4.06
CA ARG A 264 -13.54 18.89 4.03
C ARG A 264 -12.74 17.62 4.34
N CYS A 265 -11.55 17.48 3.76
CA CYS A 265 -10.68 16.33 4.02
C CYS A 265 -10.37 16.18 5.53
N ILE A 266 -10.04 17.28 6.21
CA ILE A 266 -9.79 17.30 7.66
C ILE A 266 -11.05 16.99 8.47
N ILE A 267 -12.23 17.43 8.02
CA ILE A 267 -13.50 17.07 8.68
C ILE A 267 -13.73 15.56 8.56
N TYR A 268 -13.55 15.00 7.37
CA TYR A 268 -13.74 13.58 7.13
C TYR A 268 -12.73 12.71 7.86
N SER A 269 -11.46 13.14 7.99
CA SER A 269 -10.43 12.40 8.74
C SER A 269 -10.73 12.26 10.24
N ARG A 270 -11.62 13.11 10.78
CA ARG A 270 -12.02 13.14 12.20
C ARG A 270 -13.27 12.31 12.50
N ALA A 271 -13.90 11.68 11.52
CA ALA A 271 -15.10 10.87 11.75
C ALA A 271 -14.80 9.73 12.74
N THR A 272 -15.57 9.66 13.83
CA THR A 272 -15.22 8.87 15.03
C THR A 272 -15.87 7.48 15.10
N ILE A 273 -16.91 7.20 14.31
CA ILE A 273 -17.69 5.96 14.43
C ILE A 273 -17.04 4.79 13.65
N THR A 274 -16.54 5.07 12.45
CA THR A 274 -15.80 4.12 11.60
C THR A 274 -14.53 4.82 11.17
N LYS A 275 -13.34 4.24 11.42
CA LYS A 275 -12.08 4.85 11.01
C LYS A 275 -12.10 5.03 9.48
N PRO A 276 -12.12 6.24 8.94
CA PRO A 276 -12.17 6.43 7.49
C PRO A 276 -10.84 6.06 6.85
N VAL A 277 -10.86 5.81 5.54
CA VAL A 277 -9.67 5.84 4.69
C VAL A 277 -9.67 7.13 3.88
N ILE A 278 -8.54 7.83 3.90
CA ILE A 278 -8.30 9.05 3.12
C ILE A 278 -7.11 8.77 2.24
N ILE A 279 -7.33 8.72 0.93
CA ILE A 279 -6.29 8.56 -0.07
C ILE A 279 -6.14 9.90 -0.80
N MET A 280 -5.07 10.64 -0.50
CA MET A 280 -4.82 11.95 -1.10
C MET A 280 -4.05 11.82 -2.41
N LEU A 281 -4.44 12.64 -3.38
CA LEU A 281 -3.65 12.89 -4.57
C LEU A 281 -2.78 14.11 -4.30
N VAL A 282 -1.47 13.94 -4.43
CA VAL A 282 -0.48 15.00 -4.19
C VAL A 282 0.54 15.02 -5.31
N ALA A 283 1.26 16.13 -5.47
CA ALA A 283 2.46 16.12 -6.29
C ALA A 283 3.53 15.22 -5.63
N VAL A 284 4.32 14.50 -6.42
CA VAL A 284 5.44 13.66 -5.97
C VAL A 284 6.37 14.47 -5.04
N GLU A 285 6.60 15.74 -5.37
CA GLU A 285 7.39 16.66 -4.56
C GLU A 285 6.91 16.79 -3.10
N LEU A 286 5.60 16.76 -2.83
CA LEU A 286 5.09 16.82 -1.46
C LEU A 286 5.41 15.54 -0.69
N ALA A 287 5.33 14.39 -1.36
CA ALA A 287 5.72 13.12 -0.77
C ALA A 287 7.24 13.12 -0.51
N ASP A 288 8.05 13.47 -1.51
CA ASP A 288 9.51 13.52 -1.38
C ASP A 288 9.95 14.45 -0.24
N ARG A 289 9.38 15.66 -0.12
CA ARG A 289 9.73 16.60 0.97
C ARG A 289 9.36 16.11 2.36
N ALA A 290 8.35 15.27 2.47
CA ALA A 290 8.02 14.67 3.76
C ALA A 290 8.98 13.53 4.11
N LEU A 291 9.47 12.80 3.10
CA LEU A 291 10.47 11.74 3.26
C LEU A 291 11.88 12.31 3.49
N ASP A 292 12.26 13.37 2.78
CA ASP A 292 13.55 14.06 2.94
C ASP A 292 13.38 15.60 2.86
N PRO A 293 13.24 16.29 4.01
CA PRO A 293 13.07 17.74 4.05
C PRO A 293 14.31 18.56 3.63
N VAL A 294 15.51 17.94 3.54
CA VAL A 294 16.78 18.66 3.43
C VAL A 294 17.34 18.62 1.99
N ALA A 295 16.99 17.62 1.19
CA ALA A 295 17.67 17.33 -0.08
C ALA A 295 17.06 17.95 -1.35
N ILE A 296 15.91 18.65 -1.29
CA ILE A 296 15.19 19.04 -2.50
C ILE A 296 15.44 20.52 -2.85
N ASP A 297 16.24 20.78 -3.88
CA ASP A 297 16.36 22.10 -4.51
C ASP A 297 15.03 22.47 -5.20
N THR A 298 14.45 23.60 -4.77
CA THR A 298 13.09 24.04 -5.12
C THR A 298 13.08 25.19 -6.13
N SER A 299 14.23 25.56 -6.70
CA SER A 299 14.35 26.68 -7.63
C SER A 299 13.85 26.31 -9.05
N GLY A 300 12.53 26.14 -9.22
CA GLY A 300 11.90 26.21 -10.55
C GLY A 300 10.88 25.13 -10.95
N ARG A 301 10.45 24.23 -10.05
CA ARG A 301 9.45 23.17 -10.39
C ARG A 301 7.98 23.54 -10.16
N TRP A 302 7.71 24.68 -9.49
CA TRP A 302 6.38 25.05 -8.99
C TRP A 302 5.29 25.21 -10.06
N ASP A 303 5.66 25.52 -11.30
CA ASP A 303 4.70 25.90 -12.35
C ASP A 303 4.24 24.72 -13.23
N LYS A 304 4.73 23.49 -12.96
CA LYS A 304 4.55 22.34 -13.86
C LYS A 304 3.76 21.16 -13.30
N ALA A 305 3.34 21.19 -12.03
CA ALA A 305 2.66 20.12 -11.26
C ALA A 305 1.26 19.69 -11.76
N ASN A 306 1.00 19.75 -13.06
CA ASN A 306 -0.24 19.32 -13.70
C ASN A 306 -0.04 18.14 -14.66
N LYS A 307 1.16 17.52 -14.66
CA LYS A 307 1.42 16.33 -15.47
C LYS A 307 1.13 15.07 -14.66
N LEU A 308 0.47 14.09 -15.29
CA LEU A 308 0.05 12.85 -14.64
C LEU A 308 1.19 12.06 -13.97
N HIS A 309 2.42 12.14 -14.47
CA HIS A 309 3.59 11.46 -13.89
C HIS A 309 4.20 12.19 -12.69
N GLU A 310 3.76 13.43 -12.41
CA GLU A 310 4.19 14.19 -11.23
C GLU A 310 3.19 14.05 -10.08
N LEU A 311 2.15 13.21 -10.24
CA LEU A 311 1.11 12.98 -9.24
C LEU A 311 1.30 11.62 -8.56
N HIS A 312 0.97 11.58 -7.27
CA HIS A 312 1.17 10.43 -6.41
C HIS A 312 0.00 10.25 -5.43
N TRP A 313 -0.35 8.99 -5.16
CA TRP A 313 -1.37 8.63 -4.17
C TRP A 313 -0.72 8.27 -2.84
N ILE A 314 -1.17 8.94 -1.76
CA ILE A 314 -0.75 8.63 -0.39
C ILE A 314 -1.96 8.31 0.47
N VAL A 315 -1.83 7.40 1.44
CA VAL A 315 -2.80 7.31 2.54
C VAL A 315 -2.42 8.34 3.60
N VAL A 316 -3.40 9.05 4.16
CA VAL A 316 -3.15 10.04 5.20
C VAL A 316 -3.93 9.73 6.47
N GLU A 317 -3.22 9.76 7.58
CA GLU A 317 -3.75 9.59 8.94
C GLU A 317 -3.48 10.83 9.78
N LYS A 318 -4.26 11.03 10.86
CA LYS A 318 -4.05 12.09 11.87
C LYS A 318 -3.99 13.52 11.30
N LEU A 319 -4.56 13.75 10.11
CA LEU A 319 -4.54 15.03 9.42
C LEU A 319 -5.27 16.12 10.24
N LYS A 320 -4.60 17.24 10.48
CA LYS A 320 -5.16 18.39 11.19
C LYS A 320 -4.44 19.69 10.83
N TYR A 321 -5.07 20.80 11.19
CA TYR A 321 -4.39 22.08 11.30
C TYR A 321 -3.65 22.20 12.63
N SER A 322 -2.44 22.77 12.58
CA SER A 322 -1.67 23.21 13.74
C SER A 322 -1.20 24.64 13.48
N GLY A 323 -1.99 25.63 13.92
CA GLY A 323 -1.77 27.03 13.58
C GLY A 323 -1.83 27.28 12.06
N ARG A 324 -0.72 27.75 11.47
CA ARG A 324 -0.58 27.98 10.02
C ARG A 324 -0.16 26.72 9.24
N ASN A 325 0.04 25.60 9.92
CA ASN A 325 0.59 24.40 9.34
C ASN A 325 -0.49 23.32 9.13
N VAL A 326 -0.27 22.49 8.13
CA VAL A 326 -0.95 21.21 7.93
C VAL A 326 -0.02 20.13 8.46
N THR A 327 -0.54 19.32 9.39
CA THR A 327 0.20 18.21 9.99
C THR A 327 -0.57 16.93 9.82
N GLY A 328 0.13 15.82 9.64
CA GLY A 328 -0.47 14.49 9.56
C GLY A 328 0.61 13.42 9.54
N ARG A 329 0.17 12.18 9.32
CA ARG A 329 1.04 11.05 8.98
C ARG A 329 0.69 10.62 7.57
N MET A 330 1.67 10.60 6.68
CA MET A 330 1.50 10.01 5.37
C MET A 330 2.03 8.58 5.37
N VAL A 331 1.41 7.75 4.55
CA VAL A 331 1.86 6.41 4.21
C VAL A 331 2.13 6.44 2.72
N THR A 332 3.40 6.27 2.36
CA THR A 332 3.90 6.31 0.98
C THR A 332 4.32 4.91 0.53
N TRP A 333 5.06 4.83 -0.58
CA TRP A 333 5.50 3.59 -1.21
C TRP A 333 6.61 2.83 -0.49
N THR A 334 7.29 3.47 0.47
CA THR A 334 8.46 2.92 1.17
C THR A 334 8.32 2.99 2.68
N GLU A 335 7.60 3.98 3.21
CA GLU A 335 7.51 4.19 4.64
C GLU A 335 6.27 4.99 5.05
N SER A 336 6.05 5.07 6.36
CA SER A 336 5.07 5.95 6.97
C SER A 336 5.75 7.00 7.81
N LYS A 337 5.44 8.28 7.56
CA LYS A 337 6.14 9.41 8.17
C LYS A 337 5.20 10.52 8.58
N ASP A 338 5.45 11.08 9.76
CA ASP A 338 4.77 12.30 10.21
C ASP A 338 5.32 13.50 9.43
N PHE A 339 4.44 14.39 8.98
CA PHE A 339 4.81 15.56 8.21
C PHE A 339 4.25 16.84 8.82
N THR A 340 4.90 17.96 8.51
CA THR A 340 4.43 19.31 8.83
C THR A 340 4.79 20.22 7.67
N PHE A 341 3.80 20.85 7.05
CA PHE A 341 3.99 21.84 5.99
C PHE A 341 3.25 23.13 6.33
N ASP A 342 3.79 24.27 5.90
CA ASP A 342 2.99 25.50 5.90
C ASP A 342 1.81 25.34 4.93
N LYS A 343 0.66 25.92 5.30
CA LYS A 343 -0.58 25.75 4.53
C LYS A 343 -0.47 26.22 3.06
N PRO A 344 0.14 27.38 2.73
CA PRO A 344 0.35 27.78 1.34
C PRO A 344 1.14 26.76 0.52
N THR A 345 2.26 26.24 1.03
CA THR A 345 3.06 25.21 0.34
C THR A 345 2.27 23.93 0.14
N PHE A 346 1.57 23.45 1.17
CA PHE A 346 0.76 22.25 1.07
C PHE A 346 -0.32 22.37 -0.01
N LEU A 347 -1.04 23.49 -0.04
CA LEU A 347 -2.13 23.72 -0.99
C LEU A 347 -1.69 23.83 -2.46
N LYS A 348 -0.42 24.15 -2.72
CA LYS A 348 0.14 24.16 -4.09
C LYS A 348 0.39 22.77 -4.64
N LEU A 349 0.64 21.80 -3.77
CA LEU A 349 1.03 20.43 -4.13
C LEU A 349 -0.09 19.42 -3.84
N TYR A 350 -1.28 19.90 -3.48
CA TYR A 350 -2.44 19.10 -3.09
C TYR A 350 -3.50 19.10 -4.19
N HIS A 351 -3.91 17.91 -4.62
CA HIS A 351 -4.84 17.69 -5.74
C HIS A 351 -6.14 17.00 -5.28
N GLY A 352 -6.48 17.14 -4.01
CA GLY A 352 -7.69 16.58 -3.41
C GLY A 352 -7.52 15.16 -2.91
N PHE A 353 -8.62 14.43 -2.77
CA PHE A 353 -8.62 13.14 -2.11
C PHE A 353 -9.79 12.26 -2.53
N VAL A 354 -9.62 10.96 -2.34
CA VAL A 354 -10.69 9.97 -2.29
C VAL A 354 -10.90 9.55 -0.84
N TYR A 355 -12.15 9.46 -0.44
CA TYR A 355 -12.59 9.09 0.90
C TYR A 355 -13.47 7.86 0.85
N ALA A 356 -13.38 7.01 1.88
CA ALA A 356 -14.35 5.95 2.12
C ALA A 356 -14.45 5.57 3.61
N ARG A 357 -15.55 4.90 3.99
CA ARG A 357 -15.77 4.33 5.33
C ARG A 357 -15.81 2.80 5.23
N SER A 358 -15.19 2.12 6.18
CA SER A 358 -15.29 0.66 6.31
C SER A 358 -16.50 0.27 7.16
#